data_AF-A0A9E3CQR8-F1
#
_entry.id   AF-A0A9E3CQR8-F1
#
_cell.length_a   1.000
_cell.length_b   1.000
_cell.length_c   1.000
_cell.angle_alpha   90.00
_cell.angle_beta   90.00
_cell.angle_gamma   90.00
#
_symmetry.space_group_name_H-M   'P 1'
#
loop_
_entity.id
_entity.type
_entity.pdbx_description
1 polymer ?
#
loop_
_entity_poly.entity_id
_entity_poly.type
_entity_poly.pdbx_seq_one_letter_code
_entity_poly.pdbx_strand_id
1 'polypeptide(L)'
;MPKVRFTYSEVWCDRRHYLNEADVSVVLSRLPREDWQGLRAVHFNDRSWGARILGYANPRARDISICALPPEISLTRFLVRGQSPELFGAVRGSRWPEVAVRRFLLYDVLLHEIGHLRIVREGARTGRLWHAREKLAQKFGDEWRRRLWVDRFDHPDPAHNPPSAREVNLSRLLKLSRAGQAYWVEPDLKPLH
;
A
#
# COMPACT_ATOMS: atom_id res chain seq x y z
N MET A 1 -21.21 -13.18 -5.95
CA MET A 1 -20.39 -11.97 -5.70
C MET A 1 -19.92 -11.40 -7.03
N PRO A 2 -19.78 -10.07 -7.21
CA PRO A 2 -19.15 -9.53 -8.40
C PRO A 2 -17.71 -10.05 -8.43
N LYS A 3 -17.37 -10.85 -9.44
CA LYS A 3 -16.04 -11.43 -9.56
C LYS A 3 -15.10 -10.35 -10.10
N VAL A 4 -14.20 -9.85 -9.26
CA VAL A 4 -13.10 -8.99 -9.71
C VAL A 4 -12.17 -9.87 -10.55
N ARG A 5 -11.85 -9.42 -11.77
CA ARG A 5 -10.91 -10.14 -12.64
C ARG A 5 -9.49 -9.68 -12.36
N PHE A 6 -8.57 -10.61 -12.21
CA PHE A 6 -7.15 -10.32 -12.07
C PHE A 6 -6.41 -10.66 -13.36
N THR A 7 -5.47 -9.82 -13.78
CA THR A 7 -4.61 -10.09 -14.93
C THR A 7 -3.20 -9.65 -14.65
N TYR A 8 -2.23 -10.34 -15.24
CA TYR A 8 -0.81 -10.03 -15.12
C TYR A 8 -0.24 -9.73 -16.51
N SER A 9 0.56 -8.67 -16.60
CA SER A 9 1.46 -8.45 -17.73
C SER A 9 2.86 -8.92 -17.37
N GLU A 10 3.63 -9.29 -18.39
CA GLU A 10 5.06 -9.54 -18.24
C GLU A 10 5.77 -8.34 -17.61
N VAL A 11 6.76 -8.65 -16.77
CA VAL A 11 7.66 -7.68 -16.16
C VAL A 11 8.99 -7.68 -16.92
N TRP A 12 9.50 -6.49 -17.18
CA TRP A 12 10.76 -6.26 -17.85
C TRP A 12 11.84 -5.88 -16.84
N CYS A 13 13.08 -6.24 -17.18
CA CYS A 13 14.26 -6.09 -16.32
C CYS A 13 14.12 -6.93 -15.03
N ASP A 14 14.62 -6.42 -13.90
CA ASP A 14 14.62 -7.06 -12.58
C ASP A 14 13.36 -6.76 -11.76
N ARG A 15 12.35 -6.12 -12.35
CA ARG A 15 11.13 -5.68 -11.67
C ARG A 15 10.23 -6.85 -11.30
N ARG A 16 9.39 -6.65 -10.28
CA ARG A 16 8.43 -7.65 -9.80
C ARG A 16 7.09 -7.06 -9.39
N HIS A 17 6.05 -7.87 -9.53
CA HIS A 17 4.76 -7.63 -8.90
C HIS A 17 4.87 -7.97 -7.41
N TYR A 18 4.82 -6.96 -6.54
CA TYR A 18 4.90 -7.14 -5.09
C TYR A 18 3.61 -7.67 -4.47
N LEU A 19 2.49 -7.51 -5.18
CA LEU A 19 1.18 -7.95 -4.77
C LEU A 19 0.67 -9.02 -5.73
N ASN A 20 -0.24 -9.85 -5.24
CA ASN A 20 -0.98 -10.83 -6.03
C ASN A 20 -2.50 -10.69 -5.80
N GLU A 21 -3.26 -11.57 -6.44
CA GLU A 21 -4.71 -11.65 -6.29
C GLU A 21 -5.17 -11.89 -4.84
N ALA A 22 -4.47 -12.75 -4.09
CA ALA A 22 -4.82 -13.07 -2.72
C ALA A 22 -4.68 -11.83 -1.82
N ASP A 23 -3.61 -11.07 -2.00
CA ASP A 23 -3.37 -9.82 -1.26
C ASP A 23 -4.50 -8.81 -1.46
N VAL A 24 -4.88 -8.57 -2.72
CA VAL A 24 -5.96 -7.64 -3.04
C VAL A 24 -7.29 -8.17 -2.50
N SER A 25 -7.55 -9.47 -2.65
CA SER A 25 -8.79 -10.10 -2.19
C SER A 25 -8.98 -9.99 -0.67
N VAL A 26 -7.90 -10.08 0.10
CA VAL A 26 -7.93 -9.87 1.56
C VAL A 26 -8.32 -8.43 1.91
N VAL A 27 -7.78 -7.43 1.21
CA VAL A 27 -8.17 -6.03 1.46
C VAL A 27 -9.64 -5.83 1.09
N LEU A 28 -10.07 -6.30 -0.07
CA LEU A 28 -11.46 -6.14 -0.52
C LEU A 28 -12.47 -6.85 0.40
N SER A 29 -12.13 -8.02 0.95
CA SER A 29 -13.02 -8.75 1.86
C SER A 29 -13.25 -8.03 3.19
N ARG A 30 -12.33 -7.13 3.57
CA ARG A 30 -12.40 -6.33 4.79
C ARG A 30 -13.04 -4.95 4.58
N LEU A 31 -13.31 -4.59 3.32
CA LEU A 31 -14.04 -3.37 2.97
C LEU A 31 -15.54 -3.67 2.83
N PRO A 32 -16.43 -2.75 3.24
CA PRO A 32 -17.84 -2.81 2.91
C PRO A 32 -18.01 -2.91 1.39
N ARG A 33 -18.95 -3.75 0.95
CA ARG A 33 -19.11 -4.07 -0.47
C ARG A 33 -19.39 -2.83 -1.32
N GLU A 34 -20.13 -1.88 -0.79
CA GLU A 34 -20.45 -0.59 -1.40
C GLU A 34 -19.22 0.19 -1.86
N ASP A 35 -18.10 0.03 -1.13
CA ASP A 35 -16.88 0.79 -1.35
C ASP A 35 -16.09 0.29 -2.56
N TRP A 36 -16.26 -0.98 -2.94
CA TRP A 36 -15.51 -1.58 -4.04
C TRP A 36 -16.38 -2.30 -5.08
N GLN A 37 -17.70 -2.40 -4.92
CA GLN A 37 -18.61 -3.07 -5.87
C GLN A 37 -18.59 -2.47 -7.30
N GLY A 38 -17.86 -1.38 -7.53
CA GLY A 38 -17.62 -0.79 -8.85
C GLY A 38 -16.46 -1.40 -9.59
N LEU A 39 -15.48 -1.91 -8.84
CA LEU A 39 -14.27 -2.51 -9.36
C LEU A 39 -14.59 -3.76 -10.17
N ARG A 40 -14.15 -3.77 -11.42
CA ARG A 40 -14.32 -4.89 -12.36
C ARG A 40 -13.05 -5.70 -12.51
N ALA A 41 -11.89 -5.05 -12.48
CA ALA A 41 -10.62 -5.73 -12.68
C ALA A 41 -9.46 -5.04 -11.96
N VAL A 42 -8.46 -5.84 -11.59
CA VAL A 42 -7.16 -5.37 -11.11
C VAL A 42 -6.08 -5.94 -12.03
N HIS A 43 -5.26 -5.05 -12.56
CA HIS A 43 -4.20 -5.35 -13.51
C HIS A 43 -2.84 -5.18 -12.82
N PHE A 44 -2.07 -6.25 -12.70
CA PHE A 44 -0.68 -6.19 -12.30
C PHE A 44 0.15 -6.00 -13.57
N ASN A 45 0.70 -4.80 -13.77
CA ASN A 45 1.38 -4.45 -15.02
C ASN A 45 2.73 -3.80 -14.79
N ASP A 46 3.48 -3.59 -15.85
CA ASP A 46 4.85 -3.07 -15.76
C ASP A 46 5.01 -1.65 -16.31
N ARG A 47 3.90 -0.89 -16.31
CA ARG A 47 3.81 0.46 -16.88
C ARG A 47 4.27 1.55 -15.92
N SER A 48 5.07 1.22 -14.91
CA SER A 48 5.67 2.26 -14.09
C SER A 48 6.75 2.99 -14.89
N TRP A 49 6.49 4.24 -15.28
CA TRP A 49 7.48 5.06 -15.99
C TRP A 49 8.59 5.50 -15.02
N GLY A 50 9.70 4.77 -14.92
CA GLY A 50 10.81 5.11 -14.02
C GLY A 50 10.41 5.09 -12.54
N ALA A 51 9.56 4.13 -12.17
CA ALA A 51 8.90 4.04 -10.87
C ALA A 51 7.97 5.24 -10.54
N ARG A 52 7.64 6.18 -11.45
CA ARG A 52 6.90 7.43 -11.16
C ARG A 52 5.42 7.22 -10.83
N ILE A 53 4.87 6.06 -11.20
CA ILE A 53 3.47 5.70 -11.01
C ILE A 53 3.44 4.33 -10.34
N LEU A 54 2.84 4.23 -9.16
CA LEU A 54 2.72 2.97 -8.42
C LEU A 54 1.40 2.24 -8.72
N GLY A 55 0.37 3.00 -9.06
CA GLY A 55 -0.93 2.51 -9.50
C GLY A 55 -1.71 3.61 -10.19
N TYR A 56 -2.80 3.23 -10.84
CA TYR A 56 -3.78 4.16 -11.39
C TYR A 56 -5.13 3.47 -11.60
N ALA A 57 -6.21 4.19 -11.37
CA ALA A 57 -7.57 3.79 -11.72
C ALA A 57 -7.93 4.25 -13.13
N ASN A 58 -8.71 3.45 -13.87
CA ASN A 58 -9.44 3.92 -15.03
C ASN A 58 -10.96 3.86 -14.72
N PRO A 59 -11.55 4.99 -14.31
CA PRO A 59 -12.93 5.01 -13.83
C PRO A 59 -13.99 4.65 -14.87
N ARG A 60 -13.69 4.79 -16.17
CA ARG A 60 -14.60 4.42 -17.25
C ARG A 60 -14.75 2.90 -17.35
N ALA A 61 -13.63 2.17 -17.35
CA ALA A 61 -13.63 0.72 -17.35
C ALA A 61 -13.85 0.12 -15.95
N ARG A 62 -13.69 0.96 -14.91
CA ARG A 62 -13.76 0.60 -13.49
C ARG A 62 -12.72 -0.45 -13.10
N ASP A 63 -11.51 -0.25 -13.57
CA ASP A 63 -10.35 -1.09 -13.32
C ASP A 63 -9.27 -0.30 -12.57
N ILE A 64 -8.38 -1.05 -11.91
CA ILE A 64 -7.20 -0.52 -11.23
C ILE A 64 -5.99 -1.22 -11.82
N SER A 65 -4.92 -0.47 -12.02
CA SER A 65 -3.61 -1.03 -12.33
C SER A 65 -2.68 -0.81 -11.15
N ILE A 66 -1.92 -1.84 -10.76
CA ILE A 66 -0.82 -1.77 -9.81
C ILE A 66 0.46 -2.11 -10.56
N CYS A 67 1.47 -1.27 -10.44
CA CYS A 67 2.68 -1.41 -11.23
C CYS A 67 3.74 -2.27 -10.52
N ALA A 68 4.46 -3.08 -11.30
CA ALA A 68 5.69 -3.73 -10.86
C ALA A 68 6.76 -2.69 -10.53
N LEU A 69 7.59 -3.03 -9.54
CA LEU A 69 8.64 -2.15 -9.01
C LEU A 69 9.99 -2.89 -9.02
N PRO A 70 11.12 -2.15 -9.05
CA PRO A 70 12.44 -2.71 -8.78
C PRO A 70 12.49 -3.44 -7.44
N PRO A 71 13.34 -4.48 -7.30
CA PRO A 71 13.41 -5.33 -6.11
C PRO A 71 13.92 -4.56 -4.87
N GLU A 72 14.70 -3.50 -5.10
CA GLU A 72 15.31 -2.66 -4.09
C GLU A 72 14.86 -1.21 -4.28
N ILE A 73 13.80 -0.79 -3.57
CA ILE A 73 13.20 0.54 -3.75
C ILE A 73 12.99 1.25 -2.41
N SER A 74 13.09 2.58 -2.43
CA SER A 74 12.54 3.44 -1.37
C SER A 74 11.29 4.13 -1.90
N LEU A 75 10.17 3.99 -1.19
CA LEU A 75 8.91 4.65 -1.57
C LEU A 75 8.74 6.02 -0.91
N THR A 76 9.79 6.54 -0.26
CA THR A 76 9.75 7.82 0.46
C THR A 76 9.21 8.99 -0.40
N ARG A 77 9.48 8.99 -1.71
CA ARG A 77 9.01 10.04 -2.63
C ARG A 77 7.50 10.02 -2.92
N PHE A 78 6.82 8.92 -2.60
CA PHE A 78 5.38 8.74 -2.79
C PHE A 78 4.57 9.06 -1.53
N LEU A 79 5.24 9.30 -0.41
CA LEU A 79 4.57 9.68 0.83
C LEU A 79 3.88 11.03 0.65
N VAL A 80 2.60 11.09 0.99
CA VAL A 80 1.85 12.35 1.05
C VAL A 80 2.06 13.05 2.39
N ARG A 81 1.63 14.32 2.49
CA ARG A 81 1.80 15.14 3.71
C ARG A 81 1.23 14.42 4.94
N GLY A 82 2.06 14.23 5.95
CA GLY A 82 1.69 13.59 7.22
C GLY A 82 2.05 12.10 7.29
N GLN A 83 2.46 11.48 6.18
CA GLN A 83 2.96 10.11 6.18
C GLN A 83 4.47 10.06 6.43
N SER A 84 4.92 8.95 6.99
CA SER A 84 6.34 8.65 7.19
C SER A 84 6.65 7.21 6.78
N PRO A 85 7.89 6.87 6.44
CA PRO A 85 8.27 5.48 6.16
C PRO A 85 7.91 4.52 7.31
N GLU A 86 8.04 5.00 8.55
CA GLU A 86 7.79 4.20 9.76
C GLU A 86 6.33 3.77 9.87
N LEU A 87 5.38 4.54 9.30
CA LEU A 87 3.97 4.16 9.21
C LEU A 87 3.78 2.81 8.50
N PHE A 88 4.69 2.45 7.59
CA PHE A 88 4.65 1.21 6.83
C PHE A 88 5.72 0.20 7.29
N GLY A 89 6.50 0.54 8.33
CA GLY A 89 7.58 -0.31 8.86
C GLY A 89 8.89 -0.17 8.09
N ALA A 90 9.12 0.99 7.46
CA ALA A 90 10.37 1.31 6.76
C ALA A 90 11.13 2.45 7.44
N VAL A 91 12.40 2.63 7.06
CA VAL A 91 13.28 3.70 7.55
C VAL A 91 13.53 4.72 6.45
N ARG A 92 13.46 6.01 6.79
CA ARG A 92 13.80 7.10 5.87
C ARG A 92 15.25 6.98 5.38
N GLY A 93 15.46 7.20 4.08
CA GLY A 93 16.80 7.11 3.46
C GLY A 93 17.32 5.69 3.32
N SER A 94 16.47 4.67 3.48
CA SER A 94 16.83 3.27 3.24
C SER A 94 15.98 2.66 2.12
N ARG A 95 16.46 1.53 1.60
CA ARG A 95 15.63 0.58 0.84
C ARG A 95 14.55 0.05 1.78
N TRP A 96 13.31 0.04 1.32
CA TRP A 96 12.20 -0.41 2.13
C TRP A 96 12.16 -1.94 2.18
N PRO A 97 11.94 -2.55 3.35
CA PRO A 97 11.66 -3.97 3.45
C PRO A 97 10.47 -4.35 2.56
N GLU A 98 10.48 -5.56 2.01
CA GLU A 98 9.42 -6.04 1.13
C GLU A 98 8.03 -5.93 1.76
N VAL A 99 7.89 -6.31 3.03
CA VAL A 99 6.62 -6.17 3.78
C VAL A 99 6.14 -4.72 3.84
N ALA A 100 7.04 -3.75 3.96
CA ALA A 100 6.69 -2.33 3.98
C ALA A 100 6.26 -1.81 2.60
N VAL A 101 6.92 -2.28 1.53
CA VAL A 101 6.49 -2.01 0.15
C VAL A 101 5.09 -2.57 -0.08
N ARG A 102 4.83 -3.82 0.33
CA ARG A 102 3.52 -4.47 0.19
C ARG A 102 2.43 -3.73 0.99
N ARG A 103 2.70 -3.34 2.24
CA ARG A 103 1.77 -2.51 3.04
C ARG A 103 1.45 -1.20 2.35
N PHE A 104 2.46 -0.52 1.80
CA PHE A 104 2.26 0.75 1.09
C PHE A 104 1.38 0.56 -0.15
N LEU A 105 1.66 -0.46 -0.97
CA LEU A 105 0.87 -0.75 -2.17
C LEU A 105 -0.57 -1.15 -1.82
N LEU A 106 -0.82 -1.89 -0.74
CA LEU A 106 -2.17 -2.31 -0.33
C LEU A 106 -2.96 -1.18 0.34
N TYR A 107 -2.36 -0.47 1.29
CA TYR A 107 -3.07 0.42 2.19
C TYR A 107 -2.88 1.91 1.88
N ASP A 108 -2.01 2.25 0.94
CA ASP A 108 -1.96 3.59 0.38
C ASP A 108 -2.42 3.56 -1.07
N VAL A 109 -1.69 2.88 -1.95
CA VAL A 109 -1.97 2.91 -3.41
C VAL A 109 -3.32 2.28 -3.75
N LEU A 110 -3.54 1.00 -3.44
CA LEU A 110 -4.79 0.31 -3.82
C LEU A 110 -6.03 1.00 -3.24
N LEU A 111 -6.00 1.41 -1.96
CA LEU A 111 -7.13 2.12 -1.36
C LEU A 111 -7.34 3.50 -1.99
N HIS A 112 -6.28 4.23 -2.32
CA HIS A 112 -6.36 5.48 -3.07
C HIS A 112 -7.05 5.26 -4.42
N GLU A 113 -6.64 4.25 -5.19
CA GLU A 113 -7.22 3.95 -6.49
C GLU A 113 -8.69 3.52 -6.41
N ILE A 114 -9.08 2.77 -5.37
CA ILE A 114 -10.51 2.48 -5.08
C ILE A 114 -11.27 3.78 -4.81
N GLY A 115 -10.67 4.72 -4.08
CA GLY A 115 -11.25 6.04 -3.83
C GLY A 115 -11.57 6.82 -5.11
N HIS A 116 -10.71 6.76 -6.13
CA HIS A 116 -10.98 7.36 -7.44
C HIS A 116 -12.23 6.74 -8.12
N LEU A 117 -12.45 5.43 -7.98
CA LEU A 117 -13.62 4.75 -8.56
C LEU A 117 -14.93 5.14 -7.86
N ARG A 118 -14.91 5.42 -6.55
CA ARG A 118 -16.10 5.80 -5.77
C ARG A 118 -16.66 7.15 -6.17
N ILE A 119 -15.81 8.17 -6.30
CA ILE A 119 -16.22 9.56 -6.58
C ILE A 119 -17.00 9.64 -7.91
N VAL A 120 -16.62 8.81 -8.90
CA VAL A 120 -17.33 8.76 -10.18
C VAL A 120 -18.78 8.28 -10.04
N ARG A 121 -19.11 7.47 -9.04
CA ARG A 121 -20.50 7.05 -8.78
C ARG A 121 -21.34 8.15 -8.14
N GLU A 122 -20.75 8.95 -7.27
CA GLU A 122 -21.45 10.03 -6.55
C GLU A 122 -21.71 11.25 -7.45
N GLY A 123 -20.96 11.42 -8.55
CA GLY A 123 -21.04 12.57 -9.45
C GLY A 123 -21.76 12.38 -10.79
N ALA A 124 -22.44 11.25 -11.03
CA ALA A 124 -23.01 10.92 -12.34
C ALA A 124 -24.30 11.70 -12.69
N ARG A 125 -24.20 13.02 -12.92
CA ARG A 125 -25.29 13.82 -13.55
C ARG A 125 -24.89 14.78 -14.66
N THR A 126 -23.62 15.16 -14.85
CA THR A 126 -23.23 16.04 -15.96
C THR A 126 -21.82 15.74 -16.49
N GLY A 127 -21.66 15.73 -17.82
CA GLY A 127 -20.49 15.26 -18.57
C GLY A 127 -19.21 16.10 -18.48
N ARG A 128 -18.96 16.82 -17.38
CA ARG A 128 -17.62 17.38 -17.12
C ARG A 128 -16.85 16.37 -16.27
N LEU A 129 -15.82 15.78 -16.88
CA LEU A 129 -14.83 14.92 -16.22
C LEU A 129 -14.20 15.67 -15.04
N TRP A 130 -14.81 15.56 -13.87
CA TRP A 130 -14.14 15.88 -12.62
C TRP A 130 -13.06 14.81 -12.46
N HIS A 131 -11.81 15.17 -12.73
CA HIS A 131 -10.67 14.45 -12.17
C HIS A 131 -11.03 14.18 -10.70
N ALA A 132 -11.24 12.91 -10.36
CA ALA A 132 -11.54 12.50 -9.00
C ALA A 132 -10.51 13.20 -8.10
N ARG A 133 -10.96 14.13 -7.26
CA ARG A 133 -10.05 15.04 -6.57
C ARG A 133 -9.05 14.18 -5.80
N GLU A 134 -7.78 14.23 -6.19
CA GLU A 134 -6.64 13.54 -5.56
C GLU A 134 -6.78 13.49 -4.03
N LYS A 135 -7.13 14.64 -3.44
CA LYS A 135 -7.34 14.81 -2.00
C LYS A 135 -8.46 13.92 -1.42
N LEU A 136 -9.55 13.70 -2.15
CA LEU A 136 -10.67 12.85 -1.70
C LEU A 136 -10.32 11.37 -1.80
N ALA A 137 -9.64 10.96 -2.88
CA ALA A 137 -9.13 9.59 -3.03
C ALA A 137 -8.12 9.27 -1.93
N GLN A 138 -7.18 10.19 -1.66
CA GLN A 138 -6.25 10.06 -0.55
C GLN A 138 -6.96 10.03 0.81
N LYS A 139 -7.95 10.91 1.04
CA LYS A 139 -8.71 10.91 2.30
C LYS A 139 -9.42 9.58 2.53
N PHE A 140 -10.03 9.02 1.48
CA PHE A 140 -10.65 7.71 1.51
C PHE A 140 -9.62 6.62 1.87
N GLY A 141 -8.46 6.63 1.21
CA GLY A 141 -7.39 5.68 1.49
C GLY A 141 -6.86 5.77 2.93
N ASP A 142 -6.61 6.98 3.41
CA ASP A 142 -6.14 7.23 4.77
C ASP A 142 -7.16 6.80 5.83
N GLU A 143 -8.46 7.04 5.59
CA GLU A 143 -9.54 6.63 6.49
C GLU A 143 -9.63 5.12 6.59
N TRP A 144 -9.61 4.42 5.46
CA TRP A 144 -9.67 2.95 5.46
C TRP A 144 -8.41 2.31 6.00
N ARG A 145 -7.22 2.81 5.68
CA ARG A 145 -5.99 2.32 6.30
C ARG A 145 -6.07 2.42 7.81
N ARG A 146 -6.48 3.58 8.36
CA ARG A 146 -6.65 3.75 9.81
C ARG A 146 -7.63 2.72 10.37
N ARG A 147 -8.81 2.56 9.76
CA ARG A 147 -9.83 1.60 10.21
C ARG A 147 -9.35 0.15 10.17
N LEU A 148 -8.73 -0.26 9.06
CA LEU A 148 -8.20 -1.61 8.87
C LEU A 148 -7.00 -1.90 9.78
N TRP A 149 -6.36 -0.88 10.34
CA TRP A 149 -5.20 -1.03 11.22
C TRP A 149 -5.52 -0.72 12.70
N VAL A 150 -6.78 -0.44 13.06
CA VAL A 150 -7.18 -0.29 14.47
C VAL A 150 -6.94 -1.61 15.21
N ASP A 151 -7.55 -2.68 14.69
CA ASP A 151 -7.47 -4.00 15.27
C ASP A 151 -6.53 -4.88 14.44
N ARG A 152 -5.79 -5.74 15.15
CA ARG A 152 -4.98 -6.76 14.50
C ARG A 152 -5.90 -7.73 13.75
N PHE A 153 -5.61 -7.94 12.49
CA PHE A 153 -6.27 -8.93 11.66
C PHE A 153 -5.51 -10.26 11.79
N ASP A 154 -6.23 -11.32 12.17
CA ASP A 154 -5.64 -12.67 12.26
C ASP A 154 -5.35 -13.20 10.86
N HIS A 155 -4.12 -12.92 10.40
CA HIS A 155 -3.65 -13.30 9.07
C HIS A 155 -2.16 -13.62 9.15
N PRO A 156 -1.70 -14.74 8.55
CA PRO A 156 -0.31 -15.18 8.66
C PRO A 156 0.66 -14.23 7.95
N ASP A 157 0.21 -13.54 6.91
CA ASP A 157 1.04 -12.57 6.20
C ASP A 157 1.02 -11.19 6.92
N PRO A 158 2.19 -10.72 7.40
CA PRO A 158 2.30 -9.46 8.15
C PRO A 158 2.02 -8.21 7.31
N ALA A 159 1.95 -8.32 5.98
CA ALA A 159 1.60 -7.20 5.11
C ALA A 159 0.15 -6.74 5.32
N HIS A 160 -0.74 -7.59 5.85
CA HIS A 160 -2.16 -7.29 6.10
C HIS A 160 -2.45 -6.67 7.48
N ASN A 161 -1.39 -6.32 8.20
CA ASN A 161 -1.42 -5.73 9.54
C ASN A 161 -0.56 -4.46 9.59
N PRO A 162 -0.84 -3.53 10.53
CA PRO A 162 0.09 -2.45 10.81
C PRO A 162 1.47 -3.01 11.21
N PRO A 163 2.56 -2.23 11.02
CA PRO A 163 3.88 -2.64 11.48
C PRO A 163 3.88 -2.99 12.97
N SER A 164 4.48 -4.12 13.31
CA SER A 164 4.63 -4.53 14.71
C SER A 164 5.53 -3.57 15.48
N ALA A 165 5.40 -3.55 16.81
CA ALA A 165 6.28 -2.77 17.67
C ALA A 165 7.77 -3.08 17.43
N ARG A 166 8.09 -4.35 17.13
CA ARG A 166 9.45 -4.77 16.78
C ARG A 166 9.94 -4.12 15.50
N GLU A 167 9.12 -4.10 14.44
CA GLU A 167 9.47 -3.45 13.17
C GLU A 167 9.66 -1.94 13.34
N VAL A 168 8.80 -1.30 14.14
CA VAL A 168 8.91 0.13 14.45
C VAL A 168 10.17 0.43 15.27
N ASN A 169 10.47 -0.38 16.29
CA ASN A 169 11.66 -0.22 17.12
C ASN A 169 12.95 -0.46 16.33
N LEU A 170 12.99 -1.51 15.50
CA LEU A 170 14.12 -1.75 14.61
C LEU A 170 14.33 -0.57 13.64
N SER A 171 13.23 -0.04 13.10
CA SER A 171 13.27 1.14 12.23
C SER A 171 13.84 2.37 12.95
N ARG A 172 13.47 2.58 14.21
CA ARG A 172 14.01 3.66 15.06
C ARG A 172 15.51 3.46 15.35
N LEU A 173 15.93 2.26 15.73
CA LEU A 173 17.34 1.96 16.02
C LEU A 173 18.23 2.16 14.79
N LEU A 174 17.80 1.69 13.62
CA LEU A 174 18.52 1.88 12.36
C LEU A 174 18.63 3.37 11.96
N LYS A 175 17.65 4.19 12.34
CA LYS A 175 17.70 5.64 12.12
C LYS A 175 18.72 6.31 13.04
N LEU A 176 18.78 5.90 14.31
CA LEU A 176 19.72 6.45 15.31
C LEU A 176 21.17 6.06 14.98
N SER A 177 21.41 4.81 14.58
CA SER A 177 22.76 4.37 14.20
C SER A 177 23.30 5.13 12.99
N ARG A 178 22.44 5.44 12.01
CA ARG A 178 22.79 6.26 10.84
C ARG A 178 23.00 7.74 11.17
N ALA A 179 22.42 8.22 12.28
CA ALA A 179 22.64 9.58 12.78
C ALA A 179 23.92 9.71 13.62
N GLY A 180 24.74 8.64 13.71
CA GLY A 180 25.98 8.65 14.49
C GLY A 180 25.77 8.45 16.01
N GLN A 181 24.58 8.07 16.45
CA GLN A 181 24.32 7.72 17.85
C GLN A 181 24.42 6.19 18.01
N ALA A 182 25.55 5.74 18.58
CA ALA A 182 25.75 4.34 18.96
C ALA A 182 24.90 4.01 20.20
N TYR A 183 24.02 3.02 20.09
CA TYR A 183 23.34 2.44 21.23
C TYR A 183 23.73 0.97 21.35
N TRP A 184 24.22 0.59 22.53
CA TRP A 184 24.37 -0.80 22.94
C TRP A 184 22.99 -1.40 23.20
N VAL A 185 22.70 -2.53 22.57
CA VAL A 185 21.54 -3.35 22.93
C VAL A 185 22.07 -4.44 23.87
N GLU A 186 21.75 -4.36 25.15
CA GLU A 186 21.94 -5.51 26.04
C GLU A 186 21.00 -6.63 25.59
N PRO A 187 21.50 -7.84 25.32
CA PRO A 187 20.64 -8.98 25.08
C PRO A 187 20.07 -9.44 26.43
N ASP A 188 18.76 -9.26 26.63
CA ASP A 188 18.00 -9.94 27.69
C ASP A 188 18.10 -11.47 27.48
N LEU A 189 19.17 -12.06 28.02
CA LEU A 189 19.25 -13.48 28.35
C LEU A 189 19.05 -13.60 29.85
N LYS A 190 17.82 -13.89 30.28
CA LYS A 190 17.63 -14.43 31.63
C LYS A 190 18.13 -15.87 31.63
N PRO A 191 19.08 -16.26 32.50
CA PRO A 191 19.37 -17.67 32.70
C PRO A 191 18.16 -18.33 33.37
N LEU A 192 17.79 -19.50 32.86
CA LEU A 192 16.91 -20.43 33.56
C LEU A 192 17.62 -20.86 34.85
N HIS A 193 16.99 -20.58 35.99
CA HIS A 193 17.23 -21.25 37.25
C HIS A 193 16.02 -22.12 37.57
#